data_AF-A0A2Z5UZJ7-F1
#
_entry.id   AF-A0A2Z5UZJ7-F1
#
_cell.length_a   1.000
_cell.length_b   1.000
_cell.length_c   1.000
_cell.angle_alpha   90.00
_cell.angle_beta   90.00
_cell.angle_gamma   90.00
#
_symmetry.space_group_name_H-M   'P 1'
#
loop_
_entity.id
_entity.type
_entity.pdbx_description
1 polymer ?
#
loop_
_entity_poly.entity_id
_entity_poly.type
_entity_poly.pdbx_seq_one_letter_code
_entity_poly.pdbx_strand_id
1 'polypeptide(L)'
;MKGADQCPKCGSRATIDVDAPSPKGFYSREVRVCRNCQTIWEPFEPADMFDPTERLASFSEPCNNCAFRPGSPEQEDKEEWKKTIAALKAGGQFFCHKGVPIDIQNANGFAYPEDGKNPRKMRLCRGYLNMWRANIAKEMAAEEVA
;
A
#
# COMPACT_ATOMS: atom_id res chain seq x y z
N MET A 1 -15.69 -16.01 0.40
CA MET A 1 -14.23 -15.90 0.66
C MET A 1 -13.97 -14.85 1.74
N LYS A 2 -12.77 -14.89 2.33
CA LYS A 2 -12.27 -13.98 3.38
C LYS A 2 -11.94 -12.61 2.77
N GLY A 3 -12.94 -11.72 2.66
CA GLY A 3 -12.88 -10.46 1.89
C GLY A 3 -12.23 -9.28 2.62
N ALA A 4 -12.27 -8.10 1.99
CA ALA A 4 -11.79 -6.81 2.51
C ALA A 4 -12.49 -6.33 3.80
N ASP A 5 -13.60 -6.98 4.16
CA ASP A 5 -14.41 -6.68 5.34
C ASP A 5 -13.99 -7.44 6.60
N GLN A 6 -12.86 -8.15 6.56
CA GLN A 6 -12.32 -8.89 7.70
C GLN A 6 -11.10 -8.21 8.32
N CYS A 7 -11.02 -8.32 9.64
CA CYS A 7 -9.84 -7.90 10.38
C CYS A 7 -8.59 -8.67 9.91
N PRO A 8 -7.51 -7.97 9.50
CA PRO A 8 -6.29 -8.61 9.02
C PRO A 8 -5.56 -9.42 10.10
N LYS A 9 -5.84 -9.17 11.39
CA LYS A 9 -5.22 -9.89 12.52
C LYS A 9 -6.00 -11.13 12.94
N CYS A 10 -7.31 -11.02 13.16
CA CYS A 10 -8.11 -12.11 13.75
C CYS A 10 -9.21 -12.67 12.83
N GLY A 11 -9.41 -12.11 11.63
CA GLY A 11 -10.42 -12.54 10.66
C GLY A 11 -11.87 -12.19 11.01
N SER A 12 -12.11 -11.51 12.13
CA SER A 12 -13.44 -11.06 12.53
C SER A 12 -14.02 -10.04 11.54
N ARG A 13 -15.34 -10.11 11.30
CA ARG A 13 -16.12 -9.10 10.54
C ARG A 13 -16.74 -8.04 11.45
N ALA A 14 -16.57 -8.15 12.76
CA ALA A 14 -17.06 -7.15 13.70
C ALA A 14 -16.13 -5.92 13.65
N THR A 15 -16.44 -4.99 12.75
CA THR A 15 -15.64 -3.77 12.54
C THR A 15 -16.48 -2.50 12.71
N ILE A 16 -15.79 -1.38 12.92
CA ILE A 16 -16.33 -0.02 12.84
C ILE A 16 -15.39 0.84 12.03
N ASP A 17 -15.94 1.79 11.29
CA ASP A 17 -15.17 2.82 10.61
C ASP A 17 -15.21 4.10 11.46
N VAL A 18 -14.06 4.74 11.60
CA VAL A 18 -13.86 5.92 12.44
C VAL A 18 -13.21 7.01 11.57
N ASP A 19 -13.81 8.21 11.56
CA ASP A 19 -13.16 9.40 10.98
C ASP A 19 -11.96 9.78 11.86
N ALA A 20 -10.77 9.63 11.31
CA ALA A 20 -9.48 9.93 11.88
C ALA A 20 -8.77 10.95 10.98
N PRO A 21 -9.20 12.23 11.01
CA PRO A 21 -8.56 13.27 10.22
C PRO A 21 -7.10 13.43 10.65
N SER A 22 -6.18 13.25 9.71
CA SER A 22 -4.77 13.44 9.99
C SER A 22 -4.40 14.92 10.02
N PRO A 23 -3.67 15.38 11.05
CA PRO A 23 -3.24 16.78 11.14
C PRO A 23 -2.26 17.20 10.04
N LYS A 24 -1.69 16.23 9.29
CA LYS A 24 -0.80 16.46 8.14
C LYS A 24 -1.45 16.07 6.80
N GLY A 25 -2.76 15.88 6.76
CA GLY A 25 -3.47 15.61 5.51
C GLY A 25 -3.25 14.22 4.91
N PHE A 26 -3.07 13.18 5.73
CA PHE A 26 -3.23 11.80 5.23
C PHE A 26 -4.60 11.66 4.55
N TYR A 27 -4.63 11.05 3.37
CA TYR A 27 -5.78 11.15 2.46
C TYR A 27 -6.89 10.14 2.81
N SER A 28 -6.56 9.09 3.54
CA SER A 28 -7.56 8.27 4.22
C SER A 28 -7.98 9.02 5.48
N ARG A 29 -9.18 9.59 5.42
CA ARG A 29 -9.88 10.14 6.59
C ARG A 29 -10.46 9.03 7.46
N GLU A 30 -10.72 7.86 6.90
CA GLU A 30 -11.36 6.77 7.63
C GLU A 30 -10.36 5.66 7.97
N VAL A 31 -10.36 5.25 9.23
CA VAL A 31 -9.67 4.03 9.70
C VAL A 31 -10.70 3.01 10.14
N ARG A 32 -10.42 1.73 9.88
CA ARG A 32 -11.26 0.62 10.32
C ARG A 32 -10.68 -0.01 11.58
N VAL A 33 -11.53 -0.25 12.57
CA VAL A 33 -11.17 -0.85 13.86
C VAL A 33 -11.92 -2.16 14.04
N CYS A 34 -11.23 -3.22 14.45
CA CYS A 34 -11.87 -4.47 14.85
C CYS A 34 -12.43 -4.37 16.27
N ARG A 35 -13.71 -4.66 16.47
CA ARG A 35 -14.34 -4.70 17.80
C ARG A 35 -13.79 -5.80 18.71
N ASN A 36 -13.24 -6.88 18.14
CA ASN A 36 -12.79 -8.04 18.91
C ASN A 36 -11.35 -7.91 19.41
N CYS A 37 -10.43 -7.51 18.52
CA CYS A 37 -8.99 -7.44 18.84
C CYS A 37 -8.41 -6.02 18.75
N GLN A 38 -9.25 -5.01 18.51
CA GLN A 38 -8.89 -3.59 18.46
C GLN A 38 -7.80 -3.22 17.46
N THR A 39 -7.49 -4.11 16.52
CA THR A 39 -6.59 -3.81 15.41
C THR A 39 -7.16 -2.69 14.56
N ILE A 40 -6.30 -1.77 14.13
CA ILE A 40 -6.65 -0.61 13.30
C ILE A 40 -5.93 -0.76 11.95
N TRP A 41 -6.61 -0.46 10.84
CA TRP A 41 -6.02 -0.46 9.51
C TRP A 41 -6.75 0.52 8.58
N GLU A 42 -6.09 0.92 7.49
CA GLU A 42 -6.73 1.67 6.42
C GLU A 42 -7.63 0.73 5.59
N PRO A 43 -8.94 1.02 5.46
CA PRO A 43 -9.86 0.22 4.68
C PRO A 43 -9.61 0.36 3.16
N PHE A 44 -10.17 -0.58 2.41
CA PHE A 44 -10.18 -0.58 0.95
C PHE A 44 -11.42 -1.29 0.44
N GLU A 45 -11.87 -0.93 -0.76
CA GLU A 45 -12.97 -1.64 -1.42
C GLU A 45 -12.41 -2.81 -2.24
N PRO A 46 -13.03 -4.01 -2.20
CA PRO A 46 -12.59 -5.13 -3.03
C PRO A 46 -12.54 -4.79 -4.53
N ALA A 47 -13.42 -3.90 -5.00
CA ALA A 47 -13.47 -3.46 -6.40
C ALA A 47 -12.22 -2.69 -6.83
N ASP A 48 -11.46 -2.13 -5.89
CA ASP A 48 -10.20 -1.45 -6.17
C ASP A 48 -9.06 -2.44 -6.49
N MET A 49 -9.29 -3.74 -6.29
CA MET A 49 -8.30 -4.79 -6.48
C MET A 49 -8.33 -5.36 -7.89
N PHE A 50 -7.17 -5.79 -8.40
CA PHE A 50 -7.05 -6.47 -9.68
C PHE A 50 -7.77 -7.84 -9.68
N ASP A 51 -7.71 -8.54 -8.55
CA ASP A 51 -8.50 -9.73 -8.29
C ASP A 51 -9.22 -9.56 -6.94
N PRO A 52 -10.54 -9.30 -6.93
CA PRO A 52 -11.30 -9.09 -5.69
C PRO A 52 -11.47 -10.37 -4.86
N THR A 53 -11.15 -11.54 -5.43
CA THR A 53 -11.24 -12.84 -4.75
C THR A 53 -9.97 -13.19 -3.99
N GLU A 54 -8.83 -12.63 -4.40
CA GLU A 54 -7.52 -12.81 -3.76
C GLU A 54 -7.22 -11.63 -2.84
N ARG A 55 -7.29 -11.84 -1.51
CA ARG A 55 -7.10 -10.81 -0.48
C ARG A 55 -5.79 -10.03 -0.62
N LEU A 56 -4.77 -10.62 -1.23
CA LEU A 56 -3.44 -10.03 -1.36
C LEU A 56 -3.13 -9.52 -2.76
N ALA A 57 -4.12 -9.52 -3.65
CA ALA A 57 -3.97 -8.96 -4.97
C ALA A 57 -3.60 -7.48 -4.89
N SER A 58 -2.86 -7.02 -5.91
CA SER A 58 -2.56 -5.61 -6.07
C SER A 58 -3.83 -4.83 -6.39
N PHE A 59 -3.78 -3.52 -6.19
CA PHE A 59 -4.82 -2.61 -6.68
C PHE A 59 -4.79 -2.53 -8.21
N SER A 60 -5.93 -2.24 -8.84
CA SER A 60 -6.03 -1.98 -10.27
C SER A 60 -5.30 -0.68 -10.66
N GLU A 61 -5.40 0.33 -9.80
CA GLU A 61 -4.80 1.66 -9.93
C GLU A 61 -3.99 2.08 -8.68
N PRO A 62 -3.16 3.14 -8.74
CA PRO A 62 -2.53 3.68 -7.54
C PRO A 62 -3.60 4.06 -6.51
N CYS A 63 -3.49 3.53 -5.29
CA CYS A 63 -4.47 3.84 -4.27
C CYS A 63 -4.43 5.32 -3.84
N ASN A 64 -5.51 5.80 -3.22
CA ASN A 64 -5.64 7.17 -2.74
C ASN A 64 -4.60 7.60 -1.70
N ASN A 65 -3.85 6.65 -1.13
CA ASN A 65 -2.76 6.90 -0.19
C ASN A 65 -1.40 6.35 -0.70
N CYS A 66 -1.27 6.15 -2.01
CA CYS A 66 -0.05 5.68 -2.66
C CYS A 66 0.98 6.80 -2.82
N ALA A 67 2.21 6.61 -2.33
CA ALA A 67 3.31 7.58 -2.47
C ALA A 67 3.69 7.89 -3.93
N PHE A 68 3.29 7.04 -4.88
CA PHE A 68 3.58 7.22 -6.31
C PHE A 68 2.46 7.93 -7.07
N ARG A 69 1.32 8.23 -6.44
CA ARG A 69 0.24 8.98 -7.12
C ARG A 69 0.67 10.44 -7.30
N PRO A 70 0.27 11.11 -8.40
CA PRO A 70 0.53 12.54 -8.56
C PRO A 70 -0.03 13.37 -7.39
N GLY A 71 0.75 14.32 -6.88
CA GLY A 71 0.33 15.21 -5.79
C GLY A 71 0.22 14.52 -4.42
N SER A 72 0.91 13.40 -4.22
CA SER A 72 1.09 12.81 -2.89
C SER A 72 2.00 13.67 -2.01
N PRO A 73 1.80 13.69 -0.68
CA PRO A 73 2.66 14.42 0.25
C PRO A 73 4.13 14.03 0.13
N GLU A 74 4.41 12.76 -0.15
CA GLU A 74 5.76 12.25 -0.34
C GLU A 74 6.47 12.93 -1.53
N GLN A 75 5.75 13.47 -2.51
CA GLN A 75 6.32 14.21 -3.64
C GLN A 75 6.52 15.71 -3.36
N GLU A 76 5.94 16.25 -2.28
CA GLU A 76 6.12 17.65 -1.90
C GLU A 76 7.55 17.89 -1.38
N ASP A 77 8.11 16.96 -0.61
CA ASP A 77 9.52 16.94 -0.24
C ASP A 77 10.36 16.29 -1.35
N LYS A 78 10.86 17.12 -2.27
CA LYS A 78 11.63 16.67 -3.43
C LYS A 78 12.92 15.94 -3.06
N GLU A 79 13.57 16.28 -1.95
CA GLU A 79 14.84 15.67 -1.56
C GLU A 79 14.60 14.29 -0.96
N GLU A 80 13.63 14.16 -0.07
CA GLU A 80 13.26 12.86 0.51
C GLU A 80 12.65 11.92 -0.54
N TRP A 81 11.87 12.47 -1.48
CA TRP A 81 11.38 11.73 -2.63
C TRP A 81 12.51 11.16 -3.48
N LYS A 82 13.51 11.98 -3.84
CA LYS A 82 14.68 11.53 -4.61
C LYS A 82 15.42 10.39 -3.90
N LYS A 83 15.63 10.49 -2.58
CA LYS A 83 16.27 9.43 -1.79
C LYS A 83 15.44 8.15 -1.81
N THR A 84 14.12 8.25 -1.61
CA THR A 84 13.20 7.11 -1.69
C THR A 84 13.29 6.43 -3.05
N ILE A 85 13.23 7.19 -4.13
CA ILE A 85 13.35 6.64 -5.50
C ILE A 85 14.73 6.00 -5.72
N ALA A 86 15.82 6.61 -5.26
CA ALA A 86 17.15 6.05 -5.38
C ALA A 86 17.29 4.71 -4.62
N ALA A 87 16.80 4.64 -3.38
CA ALA A 87 16.80 3.42 -2.59
C ALA A 87 16.02 2.29 -3.29
N LEU A 88 14.87 2.61 -3.89
CA LEU A 88 14.06 1.64 -4.61
C LEU A 88 14.71 1.20 -5.93
N LYS A 89 15.40 2.10 -6.65
CA LYS A 89 16.20 1.75 -7.83
C LYS A 89 17.37 0.82 -7.48
N ALA A 90 17.92 0.96 -6.28
CA ALA A 90 18.97 0.09 -5.75
C ALA A 90 18.47 -1.27 -5.23
N GLY A 91 17.20 -1.63 -5.48
CA GLY A 91 16.60 -2.91 -5.07
C GLY A 91 15.84 -2.85 -3.74
N GLY A 92 15.59 -1.65 -3.21
CA GLY A 92 14.68 -1.47 -2.08
C GLY A 92 13.26 -1.97 -2.39
N GLN A 93 12.52 -2.33 -1.34
CA GLN A 93 11.16 -2.84 -1.46
C GLN A 93 10.12 -1.78 -1.12
N PHE A 94 8.98 -1.80 -1.82
CA PHE A 94 7.83 -0.95 -1.52
C PHE A 94 6.53 -1.74 -1.64
N PHE A 95 5.74 -1.77 -0.56
CA PHE A 95 4.49 -2.51 -0.46
C PHE A 95 3.32 -1.57 -0.17
N CYS A 96 2.11 -2.00 -0.48
CA CYS A 96 0.92 -1.24 -0.11
C CYS A 96 0.59 -1.47 1.37
N HIS A 97 0.34 -0.38 2.10
CA HIS A 97 -0.05 -0.41 3.51
C HIS A 97 -1.58 -0.56 3.73
N LYS A 98 -2.41 -0.43 2.68
CA LYS A 98 -3.86 -0.65 2.78
C LYS A 98 -4.18 -2.08 3.19
N GLY A 99 -5.04 -2.22 4.19
CA GLY A 99 -5.38 -3.53 4.77
C GLY A 99 -4.27 -4.14 5.63
N VAL A 100 -3.18 -3.42 5.89
CA VAL A 100 -2.13 -3.80 6.83
C VAL A 100 -2.42 -3.14 8.19
N PRO A 101 -2.29 -3.87 9.31
CA PRO A 101 -2.43 -3.26 10.63
C PRO A 101 -1.47 -2.08 10.84
N ILE A 102 -1.96 -1.02 11.45
CA ILE A 102 -1.13 0.08 11.95
C ILE A 102 -0.37 -0.40 13.18
N ASP A 103 0.92 -0.09 13.24
CA ASP A 103 1.77 -0.34 14.39
C ASP A 103 2.74 0.83 14.56
N ILE A 104 2.42 1.69 15.52
CA ILE A 104 3.21 2.88 15.83
C ILE A 104 4.58 2.57 16.43
N GLN A 105 4.81 1.34 16.88
CA GLN A 105 6.10 0.90 17.39
C GLN A 105 7.00 0.38 16.25
N ASN A 106 6.43 0.04 15.10
CA ASN A 106 7.19 -0.32 13.91
C ASN A 106 7.80 0.94 13.27
N ALA A 107 9.05 0.87 12.84
CA ALA A 107 9.75 2.00 12.20
C ALA A 107 9.02 2.54 10.96
N ASN A 108 8.25 1.69 10.28
CA ASN A 108 7.48 2.04 9.10
C ASN A 108 6.01 2.42 9.40
N GLY A 109 5.60 2.37 10.68
CA GLY A 109 4.23 2.69 11.12
C GLY A 109 3.18 1.60 10.85
N PHE A 110 3.56 0.48 10.23
CA PHE A 110 2.67 -0.62 9.88
C PHE A 110 3.27 -1.96 10.27
N ALA A 111 2.44 -2.85 10.82
CA ALA A 111 2.81 -4.24 11.04
C ALA A 111 2.63 -5.05 9.76
N TYR A 112 3.52 -4.78 8.79
CA TYR A 112 3.71 -5.70 7.68
C TYR A 112 3.95 -7.11 8.23
N PRO A 113 3.41 -8.16 7.61
CA PRO A 113 3.69 -9.53 8.03
C PRO A 113 5.20 -9.81 7.90
N GLU A 114 5.93 -9.66 8.99
CA GLU A 114 7.40 -9.64 9.07
C GLU A 114 8.06 -11.01 8.93
N ASP A 115 7.35 -12.07 8.55
CA ASP A 115 8.03 -13.37 8.46
C ASP A 115 9.03 -13.45 7.29
N GLY A 116 9.00 -12.53 6.32
CA GLY A 116 9.99 -12.37 5.23
C GLY A 116 10.15 -13.59 4.30
N LYS A 117 9.59 -14.72 4.71
CA LYS A 117 9.70 -16.07 4.14
C LYS A 117 8.57 -16.35 3.16
N ASN A 118 7.51 -15.55 3.16
CA ASN A 118 6.40 -15.71 2.25
C ASN A 118 6.02 -14.39 1.59
N PRO A 119 6.71 -13.98 0.50
CA PRO A 119 6.38 -12.79 -0.26
C PRO A 119 4.94 -12.79 -0.80
N ARG A 120 4.25 -13.95 -0.83
CA ARG A 120 2.83 -14.02 -1.17
C ARG A 120 1.91 -13.41 -0.11
N LYS A 121 2.41 -13.11 1.09
CA LYS A 121 1.65 -12.47 2.18
C LYS A 121 1.60 -10.94 2.07
N MET A 122 2.39 -10.34 1.18
CA MET A 122 2.57 -8.90 1.05
C MET A 122 1.85 -8.38 -0.19
N ARG A 123 1.07 -7.32 -0.04
CA ARG A 123 0.40 -6.67 -1.18
C ARG A 123 1.40 -5.77 -1.91
N LEU A 124 1.70 -6.08 -3.17
CA LEU A 124 2.58 -5.24 -3.98
C LEU A 124 1.95 -3.87 -4.25
N CYS A 125 2.77 -2.83 -4.26
CA CYS A 125 2.31 -1.49 -4.62
C CYS A 125 2.10 -1.37 -6.13
N ARG A 126 0.85 -1.15 -6.56
CA ARG A 126 0.52 -0.96 -7.97
C ARG A 126 1.20 0.25 -8.61
N GLY A 127 1.25 1.39 -7.90
CA GLY A 127 1.90 2.60 -8.40
C GLY A 127 3.39 2.39 -8.70
N TYR A 128 4.08 1.69 -7.80
CA TYR A 128 5.49 1.32 -7.98
C TYR A 128 5.70 0.38 -9.17
N LEU A 129 4.87 -0.67 -9.31
CA LEU A 129 4.93 -1.59 -10.44
C LEU A 129 4.67 -0.88 -11.77
N ASN A 130 3.71 0.04 -11.81
CA ASN A 130 3.41 0.84 -13.00
C ASN A 130 4.59 1.75 -13.38
N MET A 131 5.25 2.37 -12.40
CA MET A 131 6.47 3.15 -12.63
C MET A 131 7.56 2.30 -13.27
N TRP A 132 7.85 1.11 -12.73
CA TRP A 132 8.86 0.21 -13.31
C TRP A 132 8.49 -0.27 -14.70
N ARG A 133 7.23 -0.64 -14.93
CA ARG A 133 6.75 -1.01 -16.26
C ARG A 133 7.00 0.11 -17.27
N ALA A 134 6.72 1.37 -16.90
CA ALA A 134 6.95 2.51 -17.77
C ALA A 134 8.45 2.73 -18.07
N ASN A 135 9.34 2.49 -17.10
CA ASN A 135 10.78 2.58 -17.32
C ASN A 135 11.27 1.46 -18.26
N ILE A 136 10.87 0.21 -18.00
CA ILE A 136 11.21 -0.94 -18.85
C ILE A 136 10.74 -0.72 -20.30
N ALA A 137 9.51 -0.23 -20.49
CA ALA A 137 8.98 0.05 -21.81
C ALA A 137 9.80 1.12 -22.57
N LYS A 138 10.33 2.12 -21.86
CA LYS A 138 11.23 3.13 -22.45
C LYS A 138 12.58 2.53 -22.86
N GLU A 139 13.13 1.65 -22.04
CA GLU A 139 14.39 0.94 -22.34
C GLU A 139 14.23 0.07 -23.58
N MET A 140 13.18 -0.76 -23.64
CA MET A 140 12.88 -1.59 -24.81
C MET A 140 12.71 -0.76 -26.09
N ALA A 141 11.99 0.37 -26.02
CA ALA A 141 11.80 1.24 -27.18
C ALA A 141 13.10 1.94 -27.63
N ALA A 142 14.02 2.20 -26.70
CA ALA A 142 15.34 2.76 -27.04
C ALA A 142 16.24 1.72 -27.71
N GLU A 143 16.13 0.44 -27.35
CA GLU A 143 16.85 -0.66 -27.99
C GLU A 143 16.32 -0.97 -29.40
N GLU A 144 15.02 -0.81 -29.66
CA GLU A 144 14.43 -1.00 -30.99
C GLU A 144 14.78 0.10 -32.02
N VAL A 145 15.27 1.25 -31.55
CA VAL A 145 15.64 2.42 -32.38
C VAL A 145 17.18 2.53 -32.58
N ALA A 146 17.97 1.74 -31.84
CA ALA A 146 19.43 1.71 -31.89
C ALA A 146 19.96 0.65 -32.86
#